data_AF-A0A7R8CP62-F1
#
_entry.id   AF-A0A7R8CP62-F1
#
_cell.length_a   1.000
_cell.length_b   1.000
_cell.length_c   1.000
_cell.angle_alpha   90.00
_cell.angle_beta   90.00
_cell.angle_gamma   90.00
#
_symmetry.space_group_name_H-M   'P 1'
#
loop_
_entity.id
_entity.type
_entity.pdbx_description
1 polymer ?
#
loop_
_entity_poly.entity_id
_entity_poly.type
_entity_poly.pdbx_seq_one_letter_code
_entity_poly.pdbx_strand_id
1 'polypeptide(L)'
;MNAIGAKSIPTDDRIFFFKIVLPKKNPLSVYVSKDWSWGKALDSIANLANMPNKNNISTESKKLLLFHFSDGSLVQPFELMSPTVEELLQNNLVNGETLIMDYSSETKVEPQNYAV
;
A
#
# COMPACT_ATOMS: atom_id res chain seq x y z
N MET A 1 -11.51 2.05 -15.95
CA MET A 1 -10.19 1.98 -15.29
C MET A 1 -9.96 0.52 -14.91
N ASN A 2 -8.90 -0.09 -15.40
CA ASN A 2 -8.53 -1.47 -15.05
C ASN A 2 -7.41 -1.39 -14.02
N ALA A 3 -7.49 -2.15 -12.92
CA ALA A 3 -6.37 -2.19 -11.98
C ALA A 3 -5.15 -2.87 -12.61
N ILE A 4 -3.98 -2.40 -12.19
CA ILE A 4 -2.68 -2.88 -12.64
C ILE A 4 -2.02 -3.68 -11.52
N GLY A 5 -1.35 -4.77 -11.86
CA GLY A 5 -0.72 -5.65 -10.89
C GLY A 5 0.22 -6.62 -11.58
N ALA A 6 0.88 -7.48 -10.81
CA ALA A 6 1.79 -8.46 -11.39
C ALA A 6 1.00 -9.46 -12.26
N LYS A 7 1.48 -9.66 -13.50
CA LYS A 7 0.84 -10.58 -14.47
C LYS A 7 0.94 -12.05 -14.07
N SER A 8 1.88 -12.39 -13.18
CA SER A 8 2.14 -13.74 -12.69
C SER A 8 1.16 -14.24 -11.63
N ILE A 9 0.27 -13.39 -11.12
CA ILE A 9 -0.73 -13.77 -10.12
C ILE A 9 -1.91 -14.46 -10.83
N PRO A 10 -2.26 -15.72 -10.48
CA PRO A 10 -3.46 -16.39 -10.98
C PRO A 10 -4.72 -15.56 -10.69
N THR A 11 -5.70 -15.58 -11.58
CA THR A 11 -6.91 -14.72 -11.43
C THR A 11 -7.65 -14.97 -10.12
N ASP A 12 -7.67 -16.22 -9.64
CA ASP A 12 -8.34 -16.60 -8.38
C ASP A 12 -7.63 -16.05 -7.13
N ASP A 13 -6.33 -15.76 -7.24
CA ASP A 13 -5.51 -15.18 -6.16
C ASP A 13 -5.39 -13.65 -6.27
N ARG A 14 -5.91 -13.06 -7.36
CA ARG A 14 -5.99 -11.60 -7.54
C ARG A 14 -7.16 -11.10 -6.73
N ILE A 15 -6.86 -10.68 -5.53
CA ILE A 15 -7.84 -10.04 -4.69
C ILE A 15 -7.24 -8.66 -4.36
N PHE A 16 -8.08 -7.67 -4.07
CA PHE A 16 -7.70 -6.31 -3.69
C PHE A 16 -7.43 -5.37 -4.83
N PHE A 17 -8.49 -4.67 -5.26
CA PHE A 17 -8.38 -3.45 -6.04
C PHE A 17 -8.17 -2.28 -5.08
N PHE A 18 -6.94 -1.99 -4.65
CA PHE A 18 -6.70 -0.80 -3.85
C PHE A 18 -6.62 0.43 -4.75
N LYS A 19 -7.32 1.50 -4.39
CA LYS A 19 -7.05 2.81 -4.98
C LYS A 19 -5.94 3.47 -4.17
N ILE A 20 -4.76 3.58 -4.75
CA ILE A 20 -3.60 4.22 -4.14
C ILE A 20 -3.60 5.68 -4.52
N VAL A 21 -3.80 6.53 -3.53
CA VAL A 21 -3.66 7.98 -3.66
C VAL A 21 -2.21 8.35 -3.36
N LEU A 22 -1.66 9.20 -4.22
CA LEU A 22 -0.25 9.54 -4.23
C LEU A 22 -0.11 11.06 -4.12
N PRO A 23 0.84 11.57 -3.34
CA PRO A 23 1.06 13.01 -3.27
C PRO A 23 1.38 13.58 -4.66
N LYS A 24 0.53 14.51 -5.11
CA LYS A 24 0.67 15.25 -6.38
C LYS A 24 0.69 14.37 -7.64
N LYS A 25 0.13 13.15 -7.58
CA LYS A 25 0.01 12.24 -8.72
C LYS A 25 -1.43 11.74 -8.84
N ASN A 26 -1.78 11.27 -10.03
CA ASN A 26 -3.07 10.63 -10.24
C ASN A 26 -3.19 9.34 -9.42
N PRO A 27 -4.35 9.06 -8.82
CA PRO A 27 -4.58 7.81 -8.13
C PRO A 27 -4.42 6.59 -9.05
N LEU A 28 -3.92 5.50 -8.50
CA LEU A 28 -3.72 4.24 -9.21
C LEU A 28 -4.59 3.14 -8.62
N SER A 29 -5.31 2.39 -9.46
CA SER A 29 -5.95 1.15 -9.02
C SER A 29 -4.97 0.00 -9.17
N VAL A 30 -4.66 -0.70 -8.09
CA VAL A 30 -3.68 -1.79 -8.08
C VAL A 30 -4.27 -3.08 -7.55
N TYR A 31 -3.70 -4.22 -7.94
CA TYR A 31 -3.99 -5.51 -7.30
C TYR A 31 -2.74 -6.28 -6.89
N VAL A 32 -2.87 -7.05 -5.81
CA VAL A 32 -1.82 -7.88 -5.20
C VAL A 32 -2.34 -9.29 -4.94
N SER A 33 -1.46 -10.20 -4.52
CA SER A 33 -1.87 -11.55 -4.09
C SER A 33 -2.12 -11.54 -2.59
N LYS A 34 -3.16 -12.25 -2.16
CA LYS A 34 -3.50 -12.41 -0.75
C LYS A 34 -2.42 -13.15 0.06
N ASP A 35 -1.69 -14.05 -0.59
CA ASP A 35 -0.66 -14.89 0.04
C ASP A 35 0.70 -14.20 0.15
N TRP A 36 0.82 -12.99 -0.42
CA TRP A 36 2.07 -12.23 -0.31
C TRP A 36 2.19 -11.62 1.08
N SER A 37 3.42 -11.60 1.59
CA SER A 37 3.74 -10.77 2.76
C SER A 37 3.47 -9.30 2.43
N TRP A 38 3.15 -8.53 3.47
CA TRP A 38 2.88 -7.11 3.34
C TRP A 38 4.04 -6.35 2.71
N GLY A 39 5.28 -6.69 3.09
CA GLY A 39 6.47 -6.09 2.46
C GLY A 39 6.54 -6.34 0.95
N LYS A 40 6.22 -7.56 0.49
CA LYS A 40 6.20 -7.88 -0.95
C LYS A 40 5.05 -7.18 -1.67
N ALA A 41 3.89 -7.06 -1.04
CA ALA A 41 2.78 -6.29 -1.58
C ALA A 41 3.16 -4.81 -1.73
N LEU A 42 3.76 -4.21 -0.69
CA LEU A 42 4.24 -2.84 -0.70
C LEU A 42 5.27 -2.62 -1.83
N ASP A 43 6.25 -3.51 -1.99
CA ASP A 43 7.24 -3.43 -3.08
C ASP A 43 6.57 -3.44 -4.45
N SER A 44 5.57 -4.30 -4.65
CA SER A 44 4.83 -4.36 -5.91
C SER A 44 4.06 -3.07 -6.18
N ILE A 45 3.35 -2.54 -5.18
CA ILE A 45 2.57 -1.31 -5.32
C ILE A 45 3.50 -0.11 -5.55
N ALA A 46 4.61 -0.04 -4.82
CA ALA A 46 5.67 0.96 -4.94
C ALA A 46 6.23 1.02 -6.37
N ASN A 47 6.53 -0.15 -6.95
CA ASN A 47 6.98 -0.27 -8.34
C ASN A 47 5.92 0.22 -9.34
N LEU A 48 4.64 -0.11 -9.14
CA LEU A 48 3.54 0.35 -10.00
C LEU A 48 3.30 1.86 -9.88
N ALA A 49 3.51 2.43 -8.68
CA ALA A 49 3.37 3.85 -8.39
C ALA A 49 4.58 4.71 -8.79
N ASN A 50 5.66 4.09 -9.26
CA ASN A 50 6.96 4.73 -9.47
C ASN A 50 7.41 5.50 -8.21
N MET A 51 7.31 4.85 -7.04
CA MET A 51 7.80 5.34 -5.75
C MET A 51 8.75 4.28 -5.18
N PRO A 52 10.08 4.42 -5.35
CA PRO A 52 11.02 3.40 -4.91
C PRO A 52 10.90 3.09 -3.41
N ASN A 53 10.69 1.82 -3.07
CA ASN A 53 10.76 1.37 -1.68
C ASN A 53 12.23 1.25 -1.26
N LYS A 54 12.65 2.04 -0.28
CA LYS A 54 14.00 2.05 0.30
C LYS A 54 13.99 1.75 1.79
N ASN A 55 12.95 1.07 2.28
CA ASN A 55 12.75 0.88 3.72
C ASN A 55 13.90 0.09 4.38
N ASN A 56 14.62 -0.73 3.62
CA ASN A 56 15.82 -1.47 4.05
C ASN A 56 17.07 -0.59 4.26
N ILE A 57 17.08 0.66 3.80
CA ILE A 57 18.21 1.57 4.00
C ILE A 57 18.02 2.27 5.36
N SER A 58 18.92 1.98 6.30
CA SER A 58 18.83 2.47 7.70
C SER A 58 18.99 3.99 7.83
N THR A 59 19.64 4.65 6.86
CA THR A 59 19.89 6.10 6.88
C THR A 59 18.69 6.94 6.44
N GLU A 60 17.63 6.31 5.91
CA GLU A 60 16.44 7.02 5.46
C GLU A 60 15.57 7.42 6.66
N SER A 61 15.37 8.72 6.85
CA SER A 61 14.57 9.30 7.94
C SER A 61 13.06 9.13 7.74
N LYS A 62 12.63 8.80 6.52
CA LYS A 62 11.24 8.54 6.16
C LYS A 62 11.13 7.18 5.46
N LYS A 63 10.06 6.45 5.75
CA LYS A 63 9.78 5.14 5.16
C LYS A 63 8.59 5.25 4.22
N LEU A 64 8.59 4.45 3.17
CA LEU A 64 7.42 4.30 2.31
C LEU A 64 6.37 3.50 3.07
N LEU A 65 5.22 4.11 3.30
CA LEU A 65 4.15 3.57 4.13
C LEU A 65 2.80 3.70 3.41
N LEU A 66 1.83 2.92 3.89
CA LEU A 66 0.44 2.95 3.42
C LEU A 66 -0.49 3.33 4.58
N PHE A 67 -1.41 4.26 4.31
CA PHE A 67 -2.37 4.78 5.28
C PHE A 67 -3.79 4.59 4.77
N HIS A 68 -4.75 4.40 5.65
CA HIS A 68 -6.16 4.38 5.30
C HIS A 68 -6.61 5.77 4.86
N PHE A 69 -7.27 5.88 3.71
CA PHE A 69 -7.79 7.18 3.27
C PHE A 69 -8.97 7.67 4.14
N SER A 70 -9.68 6.76 4.81
CA SER A 70 -10.85 7.09 5.64
C SER A 70 -10.52 7.93 6.87
N ASP A 71 -9.39 7.65 7.53
CA ASP A 71 -9.01 8.29 8.79
C ASP A 71 -7.53 8.71 8.89
N GLY A 72 -6.74 8.39 7.85
CA GLY A 72 -5.32 8.70 7.77
C GLY A 72 -4.43 7.81 8.63
N SER A 73 -4.96 6.76 9.26
CA SER A 73 -4.19 5.87 10.13
C SER A 73 -3.27 4.95 9.32
N LEU A 74 -2.13 4.59 9.92
CA LEU A 74 -1.17 3.68 9.31
C LEU A 74 -1.73 2.25 9.24
N VAL A 75 -1.66 1.63 8.05
CA VAL A 75 -2.09 0.23 7.86
C VAL A 75 -1.22 -0.73 8.65
N GLN A 76 0.10 -0.56 8.55
CA GLN A 76 1.08 -1.36 9.28
C GLN A 76 2.38 -0.58 9.53
N PRO A 77 2.88 -0.51 10.77
CA PRO A 77 4.28 -0.26 11.08
C PRO A 77 5.30 -0.92 10.14
N PHE A 78 6.41 -0.22 9.87
CA PHE A 78 7.42 -0.73 8.94
C PHE A 78 8.14 -1.97 9.47
N GLU A 79 8.14 -2.14 10.80
CA GLU A 79 8.76 -3.26 11.51
C GLU A 79 7.99 -4.57 11.33
N LEU A 80 6.71 -4.50 10.91
CA LEU A 80 5.81 -5.65 10.83
C LEU A 80 5.38 -5.92 9.39
N MET A 81 6.36 -6.28 8.56
CA MET A 81 6.19 -6.55 7.12
C MET A 81 5.96 -8.04 6.78
N SER A 82 6.02 -8.90 7.79
CA SER A 82 5.88 -10.36 7.66
C SER A 82 4.46 -10.86 7.40
N PRO A 83 3.39 -10.30 8.02
CA PRO A 83 2.05 -10.81 7.84
C PRO A 83 1.62 -10.83 6.37
N THR A 84 0.80 -11.81 6.00
CA THR A 84 0.23 -11.87 4.65
C THR A 84 -0.86 -10.81 4.48
N VAL A 85 -1.16 -10.45 3.23
CA VAL A 85 -2.29 -9.58 2.93
C VAL A 85 -3.60 -10.21 3.41
N GLU A 86 -3.74 -11.55 3.34
CA GLU A 86 -4.89 -12.29 3.87
C GLU A 86 -5.08 -12.08 5.39
N GLU A 87 -4.00 -12.18 6.16
CA GLU A 87 -4.02 -11.94 7.61
C GLU A 87 -4.39 -10.50 7.96
N LEU A 88 -3.93 -9.53 7.16
CA LEU A 88 -4.27 -8.13 7.36
C LEU A 88 -5.75 -7.84 7.08
N LEU A 89 -6.40 -8.53 6.14
CA LEU A 89 -7.82 -8.30 5.85
C LEU A 89 -8.77 -8.77 6.94
N GLN A 90 -8.30 -9.65 7.82
CA GLN A 90 -9.08 -10.10 8.96
C GLN A 90 -9.21 -8.99 10.01
N ASN A 91 -8.29 -8.01 10.06
CA ASN A 91 -8.14 -7.11 11.19
C ASN A 91 -7.88 -5.63 10.84
N ASN A 92 -7.05 -5.37 9.83
CA ASN A 92 -6.44 -4.05 9.56
C ASN A 92 -6.63 -3.56 8.13
N LEU A 93 -7.25 -4.34 7.23
CA LEU A 93 -7.47 -3.96 5.83
C LEU A 93 -8.88 -4.34 5.39
N VAL A 94 -9.43 -3.57 4.46
CA VAL A 94 -10.71 -3.83 3.80
C VAL A 94 -10.47 -4.00 2.30
N ASN A 95 -11.01 -5.08 1.73
CA ASN A 95 -10.90 -5.32 0.30
C ASN A 95 -11.59 -4.20 -0.50
N GLY A 96 -10.85 -3.59 -1.44
CA GLY A 96 -11.37 -2.52 -2.30
C GLY A 96 -11.26 -1.11 -1.72
N GLU A 97 -10.62 -0.96 -0.56
CA GLU A 97 -10.48 0.36 0.07
C GLU A 97 -9.51 1.29 -0.67
N THR A 98 -9.57 2.57 -0.31
CA THR A 98 -8.62 3.58 -0.78
C THR A 98 -7.52 3.73 0.25
N LEU A 99 -6.27 3.60 -0.19
CA LEU A 99 -5.08 3.78 0.63
C LEU A 99 -4.28 4.98 0.12
N ILE A 100 -3.54 5.62 1.01
CA ILE A 100 -2.58 6.68 0.70
C ILE A 100 -1.18 6.08 0.78
N MET A 101 -0.37 6.27 -0.26
CA MET A 101 1.05 5.91 -0.24
C MET A 101 1.90 7.16 -0.10
N ASP A 102 2.73 7.21 0.94
CA ASP A 102 3.64 8.34 1.16
C ASP A 102 4.94 7.95 1.88
N TYR A 103 5.97 8.78 1.73
CA TYR A 103 7.18 8.74 2.54
C TYR A 103 6.94 9.49 3.85
N SER A 104 6.80 8.76 4.95
CA SER A 104 6.52 9.34 6.26
C SER A 104 7.33 8.67 7.37
N SER A 105 7.53 9.41 8.46
CA SER A 105 8.01 8.90 9.75
C SER A 105 6.89 8.86 10.79
N GLU A 106 5.67 9.24 10.39
CA GLU A 106 4.50 9.37 11.25
C GLU A 106 3.56 8.18 11.07
N THR A 107 2.77 7.91 12.09
CA THR A 107 1.75 6.84 12.09
C THR A 107 0.37 7.33 11.66
N LYS A 108 0.26 8.61 11.31
CA LYS A 108 -0.97 9.24 10.85
C LYS A 108 -0.67 10.31 9.80
N VAL A 109 -1.55 10.45 8.83
CA VAL A 109 -1.54 11.54 7.85
C VAL A 109 -2.91 12.20 7.79
N GLU A 110 -2.99 13.39 7.20
CA GLU A 110 -4.27 14.07 6.96
C GLU A 110 -4.74 13.77 5.52
N PRO A 111 -5.77 12.93 5.31
CA PRO A 111 -6.18 12.48 3.98
C PRO A 111 -6.53 13.63 3.01
N GLN A 112 -7.01 14.74 3.55
CA GLN A 112 -7.33 15.97 2.80
C GLN A 112 -6.14 16.56 2.02
N ASN A 113 -4.89 16.25 2.43
CA ASN A 113 -3.69 16.68 1.73
C ASN A 113 -3.40 15.86 0.46
N TYR A 114 -4.12 14.73 0.29
CA TYR A 114 -3.92 13.77 -0.80
C TYR A 114 -5.16 13.65 -1.68
N ALA A 115 -6.33 14.13 -1.23
CA ALA A 115 -7.53 14.20 -2.03
C ALA A 115 -7.29 15.06 -3.30
N VAL A 116 -7.53 14.46 -4.47
CA VAL A 116 -7.47 15.13 -5.79
C VAL A 116 -8.88 15.43 -6.26
#